data_AF-A0A2Z4Y4D6-F1
#
_entry.id   AF-A0A2Z4Y4D6-F1
#
_cell.length_a   1.000
_cell.length_b   1.000
_cell.length_c   1.000
_cell.angle_alpha   90.00
_cell.angle_beta   90.00
_cell.angle_gamma   90.00
#
_symmetry.space_group_name_H-M   'P 1'
#
loop_
_entity.id
_entity.type
_entity.pdbx_description
1 polymer ?
#
loop_
_entity_poly.entity_id
_entity_poly.type
_entity_poly.pdbx_seq_one_letter_code
_entity_poly.pdbx_strand_id
1 'polypeptide(L)'
;MESVSQHSSPFRVSVGGVHFFPTDKNPRVISVGLRGDVESLHALQLTLSERCRAAGLTAEDRPFRPHVTLARIKSMRGLPGLRDVVAMHRAVQLGEMVVDRITLYRSRLHPDGAEYDVLYESFLSAPQV
;
A
#
# COMPACT_ATOMS: atom_id res chain seq x y z
N MET A 1 17.21 4.00 -2.45
CA MET A 1 15.92 4.68 -2.69
C MET A 1 16.07 5.79 -3.70
N GLU A 2 16.98 6.73 -3.50
CA GLU A 2 17.27 7.83 -4.45
C GLU A 2 17.46 7.38 -5.91
N SER A 3 18.33 6.39 -6.15
CA SER A 3 18.49 5.84 -7.50
C SER A 3 17.19 5.27 -8.08
N VAL A 4 16.30 4.69 -7.26
CA VAL A 4 15.04 4.13 -7.74
C VAL A 4 14.05 5.24 -8.12
N SER A 5 13.93 6.26 -7.28
CA SER A 5 13.05 7.40 -7.54
C SER A 5 13.50 8.23 -8.75
N GLN A 6 14.80 8.39 -8.97
CA GLN A 6 15.34 9.11 -10.12
C GLN A 6 15.10 8.41 -11.48
N HIS A 7 14.83 7.10 -11.46
CA HIS A 7 14.56 6.29 -12.66
C HIS A 7 13.08 5.92 -12.79
N SER A 8 12.21 6.55 -12.01
CA SER A 8 10.78 6.27 -12.00
C SER A 8 10.02 7.57 -12.21
N SER A 9 9.23 7.64 -13.28
CA SER A 9 8.36 8.80 -13.54
C SER A 9 7.17 8.83 -12.58
N PRO A 10 6.68 10.01 -12.16
CA PRO A 10 5.40 10.12 -11.47
C PRO A 10 4.27 9.49 -12.28
N PHE A 11 3.34 8.80 -11.60
CA PHE A 11 2.23 8.09 -12.23
C PHE A 11 0.93 8.31 -11.46
N ARG A 12 -0.21 7.99 -12.08
CA ARG A 12 -1.53 8.20 -11.49
C ARG A 12 -2.21 6.90 -11.12
N VAL A 13 -2.74 6.87 -9.90
CA VAL A 13 -3.54 5.76 -9.38
C VAL A 13 -4.92 6.27 -8.97
N SER A 14 -5.92 5.40 -9.05
CA SER A 14 -7.24 5.62 -8.47
C SER A 14 -7.40 4.78 -7.22
N VAL A 15 -8.04 5.34 -6.20
CA VAL A 15 -8.31 4.68 -4.92
C VAL A 15 -9.80 4.35 -4.84
N GLY A 16 -10.13 3.11 -4.53
CA GLY A 16 -11.52 2.68 -4.46
C GLY A 16 -11.67 1.19 -4.20
N GLY A 17 -12.93 0.77 -4.06
CA GLY A 17 -13.31 -0.61 -3.80
C GLY A 17 -12.87 -1.12 -2.43
N VAL A 18 -13.81 -1.07 -1.48
CA VAL A 18 -13.59 -1.63 -0.15
C VAL A 18 -13.63 -3.16 -0.21
N HIS A 19 -12.66 -3.80 0.43
CA HIS A 19 -12.55 -5.25 0.51
C HIS A 19 -11.93 -5.69 1.84
N PHE A 20 -12.07 -6.97 2.16
CA PHE A 20 -11.33 -7.56 3.26
C PHE A 20 -9.98 -8.09 2.79
N PHE A 21 -9.01 -8.09 3.70
CA PHE A 21 -7.70 -8.72 3.48
C PHE A 21 -7.34 -9.66 4.64
N PRO A 22 -6.71 -10.82 4.38
CA PRO A 22 -6.32 -11.32 3.05
C PRO A 22 -7.49 -11.88 2.22
N THR A 23 -8.58 -12.29 2.86
CA THR A 23 -9.78 -12.85 2.20
C THR A 23 -11.06 -12.52 2.99
N ASP A 24 -12.21 -12.58 2.32
CA ASP A 24 -13.53 -12.39 2.95
C ASP A 24 -13.90 -13.52 3.94
N LYS A 25 -13.30 -14.70 3.78
CA LYS A 25 -13.56 -15.87 4.64
C LYS A 25 -12.92 -15.70 6.01
N ASN A 26 -11.68 -15.19 6.06
CA ASN A 26 -10.94 -14.94 7.30
C ASN A 26 -10.35 -13.52 7.29
N PRO A 27 -11.20 -12.50 7.42
CA PRO A 27 -10.79 -11.11 7.27
C PRO A 27 -10.01 -10.66 8.51
N ARG A 28 -8.85 -10.03 8.28
CA ARG A 28 -8.01 -9.43 9.33
C ARG A 28 -8.09 -7.91 9.29
N VAL A 29 -8.26 -7.33 8.12
CA VAL A 29 -8.34 -5.89 7.91
C VAL A 29 -9.38 -5.55 6.85
N ILE A 30 -9.88 -4.32 6.90
CA ILE A 30 -10.66 -3.66 5.84
C ILE A 30 -9.71 -2.73 5.10
N SER A 31 -9.72 -2.79 3.79
CA SER A 31 -8.84 -2.00 2.94
C SER A 31 -9.56 -1.47 1.71
N VAL A 32 -8.97 -0.45 1.09
CA VAL A 32 -9.33 0.01 -0.26
C VAL A 32 -8.22 -0.36 -1.23
N GLY A 33 -8.60 -0.69 -2.46
CA GLY A 33 -7.66 -1.05 -3.51
C GLY A 33 -7.11 0.17 -4.23
N LEU A 34 -5.98 -0.02 -4.90
CA LEU A 34 -5.50 0.90 -5.92
C LEU A 34 -5.76 0.31 -7.31
N ARG A 35 -6.13 1.15 -8.27
CA ARG A 35 -6.33 0.86 -9.70
C ARG A 35 -5.67 1.94 -10.55
N GLY A 36 -5.82 1.89 -11.87
CA GLY A 36 -5.14 2.79 -12.80
C GLY A 36 -3.76 2.24 -13.15
N ASP A 37 -2.72 3.08 -13.11
CA ASP A 37 -1.34 2.66 -13.39
C ASP A 37 -0.71 1.94 -12.18
N VAL A 38 -1.27 0.78 -11.86
CA VAL A 38 -0.74 -0.11 -10.82
C VAL A 38 0.51 -0.85 -11.31
N GLU A 39 0.73 -0.93 -12.62
CA GLU A 39 1.93 -1.55 -13.20
C GLU A 39 3.19 -0.77 -12.82
N SER A 40 3.16 0.57 -12.92
CA SER A 40 4.24 1.43 -12.42
C SER A 40 4.48 1.24 -10.92
N LEU A 41 3.42 1.07 -10.12
CA LEU A 41 3.54 0.78 -8.68
C LEU A 41 4.15 -0.61 -8.40
N HIS A 42 3.79 -1.61 -9.19
CA HIS A 42 4.35 -2.95 -9.10
C HIS A 42 5.84 -2.97 -9.47
N ALA A 43 6.21 -2.29 -10.57
CA ALA A 43 7.61 -2.15 -10.97
C ALA A 43 8.44 -1.47 -9.86
N LEU A 44 7.90 -0.39 -9.28
CA LEU A 44 8.55 0.32 -8.18
C LEU A 44 8.74 -0.58 -6.95
N GLN A 45 7.71 -1.33 -6.56
CA GLN A 45 7.79 -2.25 -5.43
C GLN A 45 8.80 -3.37 -5.67
N LEU A 46 8.85 -3.93 -6.88
CA LEU A 46 9.79 -5.00 -7.23
C LEU A 46 11.23 -4.50 -7.14
N THR A 47 11.54 -3.36 -7.79
CA THR A 47 12.89 -2.78 -7.77
C THR A 47 13.33 -2.44 -6.34
N LEU A 48 12.45 -1.84 -5.52
CA LEU A 48 12.76 -1.57 -4.12
C LEU A 48 13.04 -2.87 -3.34
N SER A 49 12.25 -3.91 -3.56
CA SER A 49 12.41 -5.20 -2.86
C SER A 49 13.71 -5.90 -3.23
N GLU A 50 14.11 -5.88 -4.51
CA GLU A 50 15.40 -6.39 -4.97
C GLU A 50 16.58 -5.63 -4.35
N ARG A 51 16.51 -4.29 -4.32
CA ARG A 51 17.54 -3.46 -3.69
C ARG A 51 17.64 -3.71 -2.19
N CYS A 52 16.52 -3.89 -1.49
CA CYS A 52 16.50 -4.28 -0.09
C CYS A 52 17.18 -5.64 0.13
N ARG A 53 16.84 -6.65 -0.69
CA ARG A 53 17.50 -7.97 -0.62
C ARG A 53 19.01 -7.88 -0.86
N ALA A 54 19.43 -7.13 -1.87
CA ALA A 54 20.85 -6.91 -2.18
C ALA A 54 21.61 -6.20 -1.03
N ALA A 55 20.91 -5.38 -0.24
CA ALA A 55 21.45 -4.73 0.95
C ALA A 55 21.40 -5.61 2.21
N GLY A 56 21.01 -6.89 2.10
CA GLY A 56 20.92 -7.84 3.22
C GLY A 56 19.65 -7.70 4.07
N LEU A 57 18.65 -6.96 3.61
CA LEU A 57 17.36 -6.84 4.29
C LEU A 57 16.39 -7.92 3.82
N THR A 58 15.60 -8.45 4.76
CA THR A 58 14.49 -9.34 4.42
C THR A 58 13.39 -8.55 3.74
N ALA A 59 13.09 -8.88 2.49
CA ALA A 59 11.92 -8.37 1.78
C ALA A 59 10.75 -9.35 1.92
N GLU A 60 9.52 -8.84 1.76
CA GLU A 60 8.31 -9.66 1.75
C GLU A 60 8.26 -10.54 0.49
N ASP A 61 7.93 -11.82 0.66
CA ASP A 61 7.83 -12.79 -0.43
C ASP A 61 6.39 -13.01 -0.91
N ARG A 62 5.39 -12.57 -0.14
CA ARG A 62 3.99 -12.62 -0.58
C ARG A 62 3.76 -11.69 -1.77
N PRO A 63 2.85 -12.05 -2.70
CA PRO A 63 2.48 -11.19 -3.81
C PRO A 63 2.05 -9.81 -3.32
N PHE A 64 2.67 -8.78 -3.88
CA PHE A 64 2.27 -7.41 -3.60
C PHE A 64 0.84 -7.17 -4.10
N ARG A 65 -0.01 -6.68 -3.20
CA ARG A 65 -1.39 -6.32 -3.51
C ARG A 65 -1.56 -4.86 -3.09
N PRO A 66 -1.55 -3.89 -4.02
CA PRO A 66 -1.70 -2.48 -3.70
C PRO A 66 -2.98 -2.20 -2.91
N HIS A 67 -2.85 -1.77 -1.65
CA HIS A 67 -4.00 -1.43 -0.81
C HIS A 67 -3.64 -0.40 0.25
N VAL A 68 -4.65 0.32 0.73
CA VAL A 68 -4.58 1.14 1.93
C VAL A 68 -5.43 0.48 3.00
N THR A 69 -4.81 0.15 4.14
CA THR A 69 -5.56 -0.40 5.30
C THR A 69 -6.37 0.72 5.94
N LEU A 70 -7.69 0.53 6.03
CA LEU A 70 -8.60 1.47 6.71
C LEU A 70 -8.81 1.10 8.18
N ALA A 71 -8.96 -0.19 8.46
CA ALA A 71 -9.24 -0.67 9.81
C ALA A 71 -8.73 -2.11 10.01
N ARG A 72 -8.39 -2.44 11.26
CA ARG A 72 -8.02 -3.81 11.68
C ARG A 72 -9.16 -4.44 12.47
N ILE A 73 -9.53 -5.66 12.12
CA ILE A 73 -10.60 -6.40 12.78
C ILE A 73 -10.01 -7.08 14.03
N LYS A 74 -10.35 -6.55 15.21
CA LYS A 74 -9.92 -7.10 16.51
C LYS A 74 -10.85 -8.19 17.06
N SER A 75 -12.09 -8.26 16.56
CA SER A 75 -13.10 -9.22 16.99
C SER A 75 -14.00 -9.60 15.83
N MET A 76 -14.43 -10.86 15.80
CA MET A 76 -15.37 -11.37 14.79
C MET A 76 -16.84 -11.10 15.14
N ARG A 77 -17.10 -10.47 16.30
CA ARG A 77 -18.45 -10.03 16.68
C ARG A 77 -18.93 -8.97 15.69
N GLY A 78 -20.12 -9.16 15.12
CA GLY A 78 -20.70 -8.22 14.14
C GLY A 78 -20.19 -8.38 12.70
N LEU A 79 -19.43 -9.44 12.40
CA LEU A 79 -18.91 -9.68 11.05
C LEU A 79 -20.00 -9.75 9.96
N PRO A 80 -21.20 -10.31 10.17
CA PRO A 80 -22.25 -10.31 9.14
C PRO A 80 -22.60 -8.90 8.65
N GLY A 81 -22.95 -7.97 9.54
CA GLY A 81 -23.25 -6.59 9.15
C GLY A 81 -22.05 -5.87 8.54
N LEU A 82 -20.84 -6.18 8.98
CA LEU A 82 -19.62 -5.64 8.37
C LEU A 82 -19.44 -6.13 6.93
N ARG A 83 -19.79 -7.39 6.63
CA ARG A 83 -19.75 -7.92 5.27
C ARG A 83 -20.74 -7.21 4.35
N ASP A 84 -21.94 -6.88 4.84
CA ASP A 84 -22.93 -6.14 4.07
C ASP A 84 -22.43 -4.74 3.74
N VAL A 85 -21.85 -4.03 4.72
CA VAL A 85 -21.24 -2.71 4.50
C VAL A 85 -20.10 -2.78 3.48
N VAL A 86 -19.19 -3.75 3.61
CA VAL A 86 -18.10 -3.93 2.63
C VAL A 86 -18.65 -4.26 1.24
N ALA A 87 -19.68 -5.11 1.14
CA ALA A 87 -20.31 -5.48 -0.12
C ALA A 87 -20.88 -4.25 -0.84
N MET A 88 -21.58 -3.36 -0.13
CA MET A 88 -22.12 -2.11 -0.69
C MET A 88 -21.03 -1.18 -1.24
N HIS A 89 -19.81 -1.24 -0.69
CA HIS A 89 -18.72 -0.34 -1.05
C HIS A 89 -17.64 -0.99 -1.95
N ARG A 90 -17.89 -2.18 -2.53
CA ARG A 90 -16.92 -2.83 -3.44
C ARG A 90 -16.64 -2.04 -4.72
N ALA A 91 -17.59 -1.22 -5.15
CA ALA A 91 -17.48 -0.38 -6.34
C ALA A 91 -17.23 1.10 -6.02
N VAL A 92 -17.06 1.48 -4.75
CA VAL A 92 -16.87 2.89 -4.37
C VAL A 92 -15.63 3.46 -5.05
N GLN A 93 -15.74 4.69 -5.54
CA GLN A 93 -14.63 5.48 -6.06
C GLN A 93 -14.34 6.59 -5.05
N LEU A 94 -13.14 6.62 -4.49
CA LEU A 94 -12.75 7.61 -3.48
C LEU A 94 -11.99 8.79 -4.09
N GLY A 95 -11.29 8.56 -5.20
CA GLY A 95 -10.61 9.60 -5.95
C GLY A 95 -9.37 9.09 -6.67
N GLU A 96 -8.62 10.03 -7.23
CA GLU A 96 -7.33 9.79 -7.88
C GLU A 96 -6.22 10.54 -7.16
N MET A 97 -5.01 9.99 -7.23
CA MET A 97 -3.82 10.68 -6.74
C MET A 97 -2.65 10.45 -7.69
N VAL A 98 -1.75 11.44 -7.73
CA VAL A 98 -0.44 11.28 -8.36
C VAL A 98 0.52 10.72 -7.31
N VAL A 99 1.18 9.61 -7.65
CA VAL A 99 2.32 9.11 -6.89
C VAL A 99 3.54 9.85 -7.43
N ASP A 100 4.10 10.73 -6.61
CA ASP A 100 5.19 11.62 -6.98
C ASP A 100 6.45 11.46 -6.11
N ARG A 101 6.41 10.59 -5.09
CA ARG A 101 7.55 10.36 -4.19
C ARG A 101 7.50 8.99 -3.53
N ILE A 102 8.65 8.61 -2.99
CA ILE A 102 8.83 7.46 -2.11
C ILE A 102 9.27 7.98 -0.75
N THR A 103 8.60 7.52 0.31
CA THR A 103 8.94 7.88 1.69
C THR A 103 9.37 6.63 2.46
N LEU A 104 10.52 6.70 3.13
CA LEU A 104 10.98 5.68 4.08
C LEU A 104 10.48 6.04 5.46
N TYR A 105 9.73 5.13 6.07
CA TYR A 105 9.26 5.28 7.43
C TYR A 105 9.99 4.35 8.40
N ARG A 106 10.23 4.82 9.62
CA ARG A 106 10.50 3.97 10.78
C ARG A 106 9.23 3.82 11.60
N SER A 107 8.82 2.59 11.85
CA SER A 107 7.70 2.28 12.74
C SER A 107 8.23 1.91 14.12
N ARG A 108 7.76 2.61 15.17
CA ARG A 108 8.01 2.27 16.58
C ARG A 108 6.71 1.74 17.19
N LEU A 109 6.71 0.49 17.63
CA LEU A 109 5.51 -0.18 18.14
C LEU A 109 5.35 0.05 19.65
N HIS A 110 4.18 0.53 20.05
CA HIS A 110 3.75 0.72 21.43
C HIS A 110 2.47 -0.09 21.69
N PRO A 111 2.12 -0.36 22.97
CA PRO A 111 0.87 -1.04 23.30
C PRO A 111 -0.39 -0.39 22.69
N ASP A 112 -0.40 0.95 22.60
CA ASP A 112 -1.53 1.72 22.10
C ASP A 112 -1.54 1.90 20.57
N GLY A 113 -0.43 1.60 19.88
CA GLY A 113 -0.33 1.78 18.44
C GLY A 113 1.10 1.91 17.92
N ALA A 114 1.22 2.20 16.62
CA ALA A 114 2.50 2.46 15.98
C ALA A 114 2.71 3.97 15.82
N GLU A 115 3.90 4.44 16.19
CA GLU A 115 4.40 5.78 15.84
C GLU A 115 5.28 5.68 14.60
N TYR A 116 5.18 6.66 13.70
CA TYR A 116 5.90 6.67 12.43
C TYR A 116 6.79 7.90 12.31
N ASP A 117 8.08 7.68 12.05
CA ASP A 117 9.03 8.73 11.68
C ASP A 117 9.30 8.69 10.19
N VAL A 118 9.30 9.84 9.53
CA VAL A 118 9.88 9.97 8.19
C VAL A 118 11.41 9.97 8.33
N LEU A 119 12.07 8.99 7.73
CA LEU A 119 13.54 8.91 7.69
C LEU A 119 14.12 9.53 6.42
N TYR A 120 13.41 9.41 5.31
CA TYR A 120 13.88 9.86 4.00
C TYR A 120 12.71 10.02 3.04
N GLU A 121 12.78 11.03 2.17
CA GLU A 121 11.84 11.23 1.07
C GLU A 121 12.62 11.51 -0.21
N SER A 122 12.14 10.97 -1.33
CA SER A 122 12.68 11.29 -2.64
C SER A 122 11.58 11.32 -3.67
N PHE A 123 11.55 12.41 -4.44
CA PHE A 123 10.59 12.61 -5.51
C PHE A 123 10.93 11.73 -6.70
N LEU A 124 9.87 11.18 -7.30
CA LEU A 124 9.93 10.51 -8.58
C LEU A 124 10.26 11.55 -9.64
N SER A 125 11.25 11.26 -10.49
CA SER A 125 11.62 12.10 -11.62
C SER A 125 11.76 11.25 -12.87
N ALA A 126 11.36 11.80 -14.00
CA ALA A 126 11.66 11.17 -15.28
C ALA A 126 13.18 10.98 -15.42
N PRO A 127 13.64 9.88 -16.04
CA PRO A 127 15.05 9.70 -16.33
C PRO A 127 15.56 10.91 -17.12
N GLN A 128 16.65 11.52 -16.67
CA GLN A 128 17.34 12.50 -17.50
C GLN A 128 18.06 11.75 -18.62
N VAL A 129 17.69 12.08 -19.86
CA VAL A 129 18.26 11.53 -21.09
C VAL A 129 19.75 11.86 -21.19
#